data_AF-A0A955CPA9-F1
#
_entry.id   AF-A0A955CPA9-F1
#
_cell.length_a   1.000
_cell.length_b   1.000
_cell.length_c   1.000
_cell.angle_alpha   90.00
_cell.angle_beta   90.00
_cell.angle_gamma   90.00
#
_symmetry.space_group_name_H-M   'P 1'
#
loop_
_entity.id
_entity.type
_entity.pdbx_description
1 polymer ?
#
loop_
_entity_poly.entity_id
_entity_poly.type
_entity_poly.pdbx_seq_one_letter_code
_entity_poly.pdbx_strand_id
1 'polypeptide(L)'
;NAALKYYRAWLLVDTELADVLVTGDDMGLVEGGSTKLEAAGGSVLALLDAAEDGAADWDIAYEDGPEAEIPHLGKMRSSAKILAADALRCAEAGDNAGAAERAAAVYLMAGQVSEDRIMISSLVGMAIANLGNELTIQLIEEGTLDADGAAMVLTAIRGGDSDDRFGIRDAIVGEWRMISEYLVSSAPDIDAGNWLLQTMQMDIDDKVTKQVAQMDKQALLRELGGWSAFYGDMLSVWDSGDLDAMRQVVERVKDGDFGPLTIVAAPSLTRAFDSNQRSKEDFRALIERLEEIGG
;
A
#
# COMPACT_ATOMS: atom_id res chain seq x y z
N ASN A 1 9.86 -17.04 -0.14
CA ASN A 1 9.45 -15.93 -1.03
C ASN A 1 7.96 -16.05 -1.12
N ALA A 2 7.26 -15.18 -0.39
CA ALA A 2 5.81 -15.20 -0.26
C ALA A 2 5.12 -15.12 -1.63
N ALA A 3 5.68 -14.36 -2.57
CA ALA A 3 5.10 -14.13 -3.89
C ALA A 3 4.78 -15.44 -4.62
N LEU A 4 5.70 -16.41 -4.61
CA LEU A 4 5.48 -17.73 -5.23
C LEU A 4 4.36 -18.52 -4.56
N LYS A 5 4.18 -18.37 -3.24
CA LYS A 5 3.07 -19.01 -2.52
C LYS A 5 1.75 -18.32 -2.84
N TYR A 6 1.72 -17.00 -2.90
CA TYR A 6 0.53 -16.25 -3.35
C TYR A 6 0.11 -16.64 -4.76
N TYR A 7 1.03 -16.73 -5.71
CA TYR A 7 0.70 -17.17 -7.07
C TYR A 7 0.06 -18.56 -7.08
N ARG A 8 0.53 -19.49 -6.24
CA ARG A 8 -0.09 -20.82 -6.10
C ARG A 8 -1.47 -20.74 -5.43
N ALA A 9 -1.62 -19.93 -4.39
CA ALA A 9 -2.89 -19.73 -3.72
C ALA A 9 -3.93 -19.14 -4.69
N TRP A 10 -3.54 -18.17 -5.52
CA TRP A 10 -4.41 -17.55 -6.53
C TRP A 10 -4.86 -18.49 -7.65
N LEU A 11 -4.16 -19.62 -7.87
CA LEU A 11 -4.65 -20.67 -8.78
C LEU A 11 -5.80 -21.49 -8.16
N LEU A 12 -5.98 -21.42 -6.84
CA LEU A 12 -7.02 -22.12 -6.10
C LEU A 12 -8.20 -21.22 -5.75
N VAL A 13 -8.00 -19.90 -5.70
CA VAL A 13 -9.05 -18.93 -5.38
C VAL A 13 -10.05 -18.86 -6.52
N ASP A 14 -11.33 -19.07 -6.20
CA ASP A 14 -12.44 -18.78 -7.10
C ASP A 14 -12.55 -17.26 -7.29
N THR A 15 -12.49 -16.80 -8.54
CA THR A 15 -12.55 -15.37 -8.86
C THR A 15 -13.86 -14.72 -8.44
N GLU A 16 -14.95 -15.48 -8.34
CA GLU A 16 -16.24 -14.97 -7.87
C GLU A 16 -16.29 -14.81 -6.34
N LEU A 17 -15.34 -15.38 -5.61
CA LEU A 17 -15.34 -15.35 -4.15
C LEU A 17 -15.12 -13.94 -3.62
N ALA A 18 -14.20 -13.17 -4.20
CA ALA A 18 -13.88 -11.82 -3.72
C ALA A 18 -15.04 -10.83 -3.89
N ASP A 19 -15.83 -10.96 -4.96
CA ASP A 19 -16.91 -10.03 -5.29
C ASP A 19 -18.16 -10.23 -4.43
N VAL A 20 -18.26 -11.39 -3.76
CA VAL A 20 -19.47 -11.79 -3.04
C VAL A 20 -19.31 -11.63 -1.53
N LEU A 21 -18.12 -11.44 -0.98
CA LEU A 21 -17.92 -11.62 0.47
C LEU A 21 -18.04 -10.38 1.35
N VAL A 22 -17.84 -9.17 0.81
CA VAL A 22 -17.95 -7.93 1.59
C VAL A 22 -18.58 -6.86 0.70
N THR A 23 -19.79 -6.43 1.03
CA THR A 23 -20.51 -5.39 0.29
C THR A 23 -20.68 -4.13 1.15
N GLY A 24 -20.16 -3.01 0.66
CA GLY A 24 -20.37 -1.69 1.27
C GLY A 24 -19.34 -1.34 2.35
N ASP A 25 -19.67 -0.30 3.12
CA ASP A 25 -18.84 0.23 4.20
C ASP A 25 -18.91 -0.63 5.48
N ASP A 26 -19.86 -1.59 5.54
CA ASP A 26 -20.04 -2.48 6.69
C ASP A 26 -19.39 -3.85 6.44
N MET A 27 -18.50 -4.24 7.36
CA MET A 27 -17.84 -5.55 7.40
C MET A 27 -18.84 -6.64 7.80
N GLY A 28 -19.56 -7.17 6.80
CA GLY A 28 -20.53 -8.24 6.99
C GLY A 28 -20.49 -9.26 5.85
N LEU A 29 -20.68 -10.53 6.20
CA LEU A 29 -20.85 -11.59 5.21
C LEU A 29 -22.21 -11.45 4.54
N VAL A 30 -22.24 -11.51 3.20
CA VAL A 30 -23.51 -11.59 2.47
C VAL A 30 -24.20 -12.92 2.72
N GLU A 31 -25.49 -13.00 2.37
CA GLU A 31 -26.23 -14.26 2.41
C GLU A 31 -25.53 -15.38 1.63
N GLY A 32 -25.21 -16.48 2.31
CA GLY A 32 -24.48 -17.62 1.75
C GLY A 32 -22.96 -17.47 1.69
N GLY A 33 -22.40 -16.34 2.14
CA GLY A 33 -20.96 -16.09 2.19
C GLY A 33 -20.20 -17.15 3.01
N SER A 34 -20.69 -17.50 4.19
CA SER A 34 -20.08 -18.51 5.08
C SER A 34 -19.93 -19.86 4.38
N THR A 35 -20.98 -20.34 3.68
CA THR A 35 -20.94 -21.60 2.92
C THR A 35 -19.92 -21.56 1.77
N LYS A 36 -19.81 -20.42 1.07
CA LYS A 36 -18.83 -20.26 -0.01
C LYS A 36 -17.39 -20.26 0.52
N LEU A 37 -17.15 -19.60 1.65
CA LEU A 37 -15.85 -19.57 2.32
C LEU A 37 -15.43 -20.95 2.82
N GLU A 38 -16.36 -21.72 3.42
CA GLU A 38 -16.09 -23.11 3.82
C GLU A 38 -15.70 -23.98 2.63
N ALA A 39 -16.42 -23.88 1.51
CA ALA A 39 -16.08 -24.58 0.28
C ALA A 39 -14.71 -24.15 -0.28
N ALA A 40 -14.32 -22.90 -0.04
CA ALA A 40 -13.04 -22.33 -0.45
C ALA A 40 -11.89 -22.56 0.55
N GLY A 41 -12.09 -23.34 1.62
CA GLY A 41 -11.12 -23.50 2.72
C GLY A 41 -9.69 -23.85 2.27
N GLY A 42 -9.54 -24.61 1.17
CA GLY A 42 -8.22 -24.91 0.60
C GLY A 42 -7.47 -23.66 0.10
N SER A 43 -8.17 -22.71 -0.52
CA SER A 43 -7.59 -21.43 -0.96
C SER A 43 -7.29 -20.49 0.21
N VAL A 44 -8.14 -20.47 1.24
CA VAL A 44 -7.93 -19.68 2.46
C VAL A 44 -6.66 -20.15 3.17
N LEU A 45 -6.49 -21.45 3.38
CA LEU A 45 -5.28 -22.01 4.00
C LEU A 45 -4.02 -21.73 3.17
N ALA A 46 -4.12 -21.74 1.85
CA ALA A 46 -3.00 -21.38 0.98
C ALA A 46 -2.61 -19.90 1.07
N LEU A 47 -3.59 -19.00 1.28
CA LEU A 47 -3.34 -17.58 1.52
C LEU A 47 -2.71 -17.33 2.90
N LEU A 48 -3.14 -18.06 3.94
CA LEU A 48 -2.53 -18.00 5.27
C LEU A 48 -1.07 -18.45 5.23
N ASP A 49 -0.77 -19.60 4.61
CA ASP A 49 0.61 -20.10 4.45
C ASP A 49 1.50 -19.14 3.64
N ALA A 50 0.91 -18.37 2.71
CA ALA A 50 1.62 -17.33 1.98
C ALA A 50 1.91 -16.10 2.84
N ALA A 51 0.94 -15.64 3.64
CA ALA A 51 1.08 -14.48 4.53
C ALA A 51 2.13 -14.70 5.62
N GLU A 52 2.28 -15.93 6.10
CA GLU A 52 3.31 -16.29 7.08
C GLU A 52 4.72 -16.43 6.49
N ASP A 53 4.86 -16.52 5.17
CA ASP A 53 6.16 -16.66 4.50
C ASP A 53 6.81 -15.29 4.33
N GLY A 54 7.69 -14.90 5.26
CA GLY A 54 8.40 -13.60 5.35
C GLY A 54 8.27 -12.61 4.18
N ALA A 55 9.36 -12.32 3.48
CA ALA A 55 9.40 -11.29 2.43
C ALA A 55 8.76 -11.76 1.11
N ALA A 56 8.12 -10.83 0.41
CA ALA A 56 7.48 -11.04 -0.89
C ALA A 56 8.24 -10.30 -1.99
N ASP A 57 8.93 -11.05 -2.85
CA ASP A 57 9.61 -10.49 -4.02
C ASP A 57 8.82 -10.85 -5.29
N TRP A 58 8.17 -9.83 -5.86
CA TRP A 58 7.27 -9.93 -7.02
C TRP A 58 7.98 -9.80 -8.36
N ASP A 59 9.31 -9.63 -8.38
CA ASP A 59 10.12 -9.50 -9.60
C ASP A 59 9.66 -8.32 -10.49
N ILE A 60 9.42 -7.15 -9.86
CA ILE A 60 8.99 -5.93 -10.57
C ILE A 60 10.12 -5.46 -11.49
N ALA A 61 9.80 -5.25 -12.77
CA ALA A 61 10.71 -4.70 -13.76
C ALA A 61 10.83 -3.17 -13.61
N TYR A 62 11.56 -2.70 -12.59
CA TYR A 62 11.73 -1.27 -12.31
C TYR A 62 12.33 -0.48 -13.48
N GLU A 63 13.08 -1.13 -14.38
CA GLU A 63 13.61 -0.52 -15.59
C GLU A 63 12.52 -0.02 -16.56
N ASP A 64 11.30 -0.54 -16.48
CA ASP A 64 10.15 -0.08 -17.27
C ASP A 64 9.53 1.21 -16.70
N GLY A 65 10.07 1.73 -15.59
CA GLY A 65 9.71 3.03 -15.06
C GLY A 65 8.21 3.10 -14.66
N PRO A 66 7.50 4.19 -15.03
CA PRO A 66 6.06 4.30 -14.78
C PRO A 66 5.20 3.25 -15.49
N GLU A 67 5.75 2.51 -16.47
CA GLU A 67 5.04 1.46 -17.21
C GLU A 67 5.18 0.07 -16.56
N ALA A 68 5.98 -0.05 -15.49
CA ALA A 68 6.17 -1.31 -14.78
C ALA A 68 4.83 -1.91 -14.32
N GLU A 69 4.58 -3.16 -14.68
CA GLU A 69 3.34 -3.85 -14.33
C GLU A 69 3.36 -4.30 -12.86
N ILE A 70 2.27 -4.01 -12.15
CA ILE A 70 2.11 -4.31 -10.71
C ILE A 70 0.84 -5.17 -10.47
N PRO A 71 0.70 -6.33 -11.16
CA PRO A 71 -0.56 -7.07 -11.22
C PRO A 71 -0.96 -7.71 -9.88
N HIS A 72 -0.03 -7.85 -8.93
CA HIS A 72 -0.30 -8.44 -7.62
C HIS A 72 -1.13 -7.53 -6.72
N LEU A 73 -1.07 -6.20 -6.86
CA LEU A 73 -1.72 -5.27 -5.93
C LEU A 73 -3.24 -5.50 -5.83
N GLY A 74 -3.90 -5.68 -6.97
CA GLY A 74 -5.33 -6.00 -7.00
C GLY A 74 -5.64 -7.34 -6.35
N LYS A 75 -4.82 -8.37 -6.62
CA LYS A 75 -4.99 -9.71 -6.06
C LYS A 75 -4.74 -9.77 -4.56
N MET A 76 -3.78 -9.00 -4.07
CA MET A 76 -3.48 -8.88 -2.64
C MET A 76 -4.65 -8.22 -1.89
N ARG A 77 -5.24 -7.14 -2.43
CA ARG A 77 -6.46 -6.55 -1.87
C ARG A 77 -7.61 -7.55 -1.80
N SER A 78 -7.87 -8.27 -2.89
CA SER A 78 -8.92 -9.29 -2.91
C SER A 78 -8.65 -10.43 -1.92
N SER A 79 -7.40 -10.86 -1.80
CA SER A 79 -6.99 -11.90 -0.86
C SER A 79 -7.18 -11.46 0.60
N ALA A 80 -6.86 -10.21 0.92
CA ALA A 80 -7.06 -9.66 2.26
C ALA A 80 -8.56 -9.60 2.62
N LYS A 81 -9.41 -9.22 1.66
CA LYS A 81 -10.88 -9.27 1.83
C LYS A 81 -11.40 -10.69 2.08
N ILE A 82 -10.87 -11.68 1.36
CA ILE A 82 -11.23 -13.10 1.57
C ILE A 82 -10.85 -13.53 2.99
N LEU A 83 -9.63 -13.22 3.46
CA LEU A 83 -9.20 -13.56 4.81
C LEU A 83 -10.00 -12.83 5.88
N ALA A 84 -10.31 -11.55 5.68
CA ALA A 84 -11.14 -10.79 6.60
C ALA A 84 -12.56 -11.37 6.71
N ALA A 85 -13.17 -11.73 5.58
CA ALA A 85 -14.46 -12.40 5.57
C ALA A 85 -14.40 -13.78 6.24
N ASP A 86 -13.35 -14.56 6.01
CA ASP A 86 -13.18 -15.85 6.69
C ASP A 86 -12.93 -15.71 8.20
N ALA A 87 -12.31 -14.61 8.64
CA ALA A 87 -12.17 -14.31 10.06
C ALA A 87 -13.54 -14.11 10.73
N LEU A 88 -14.43 -13.34 10.11
CA LEU A 88 -15.80 -13.15 10.58
C LEU A 88 -16.58 -14.48 10.60
N ARG A 89 -16.42 -15.31 9.58
CA ARG A 89 -17.01 -16.66 9.56
C ARG A 89 -16.51 -17.51 10.74
N CYS A 90 -15.22 -17.46 11.04
CA CYS A 90 -14.66 -18.17 12.19
C CYS A 90 -15.24 -17.65 13.50
N ALA A 91 -15.38 -16.33 13.65
CA ALA A 91 -16.03 -15.70 14.80
C ALA A 91 -17.48 -16.18 14.99
N GLU A 92 -18.29 -16.17 13.93
CA GLU A 92 -19.68 -16.68 13.94
C GLU A 92 -19.76 -18.15 14.36
N ALA A 93 -18.75 -18.95 14.01
CA ALA A 93 -18.64 -20.36 14.37
C ALA A 93 -18.07 -20.59 15.79
N GLY A 94 -17.66 -19.54 16.50
CA GLY A 94 -16.98 -19.62 17.81
C GLY A 94 -15.52 -20.10 17.73
N ASP A 95 -14.93 -20.07 16.53
CA ASP A 95 -13.51 -20.35 16.31
C ASP A 95 -12.67 -19.06 16.46
N ASN A 96 -12.52 -18.63 17.71
CA ASN A 96 -11.81 -17.40 18.07
C ASN A 96 -10.35 -17.42 17.61
N ALA A 97 -9.68 -18.58 17.73
CA ALA A 97 -8.30 -18.75 17.32
C ALA A 97 -8.15 -18.61 15.80
N GLY A 98 -9.06 -19.24 15.04
CA GLY A 98 -9.12 -19.09 13.58
C GLY A 98 -9.33 -17.64 13.16
N ALA A 99 -10.25 -16.93 13.82
CA ALA A 99 -10.50 -15.51 13.54
C ALA A 99 -9.25 -14.64 13.77
N ALA A 100 -8.54 -14.85 14.88
CA ALA A 100 -7.30 -14.13 15.19
C ALA A 100 -6.18 -14.39 14.17
N GLU A 101 -6.00 -15.65 13.75
CA GLU A 101 -5.00 -16.05 12.74
C GLU A 101 -5.21 -15.31 11.41
N ARG A 102 -6.46 -15.19 10.97
CA ARG A 102 -6.81 -14.49 9.72
C ARG A 102 -6.65 -12.98 9.84
N ALA A 103 -7.01 -12.39 10.98
CA ALA A 103 -6.75 -10.98 11.25
C ALA A 103 -5.25 -10.67 11.25
N ALA A 104 -4.43 -11.52 11.89
CA ALA A 104 -2.98 -11.40 11.87
C ALA A 104 -2.41 -11.49 10.44
N ALA A 105 -2.88 -12.44 9.64
CA ALA A 105 -2.45 -12.61 8.25
C ALA A 105 -2.73 -11.39 7.36
N VAL A 106 -3.84 -10.67 7.59
CA VAL A 106 -4.14 -9.41 6.88
C VAL A 106 -3.06 -8.35 7.14
N TYR A 107 -2.54 -8.25 8.35
CA TYR A 107 -1.44 -7.32 8.65
C TYR A 107 -0.10 -7.75 8.04
N LEU A 108 0.20 -9.05 8.04
CA LEU A 108 1.40 -9.58 7.38
C LEU A 108 1.38 -9.29 5.87
N MET A 109 0.23 -9.51 5.24
CA MET A 109 -0.03 -9.15 3.85
C MET A 109 0.19 -7.65 3.56
N ALA A 110 -0.27 -6.78 4.46
CA ALA A 110 -0.07 -5.35 4.32
C ALA A 110 1.43 -4.99 4.27
N GLY A 111 2.23 -5.59 5.15
CA GLY A 111 3.68 -5.41 5.17
C GLY A 111 4.35 -5.91 3.89
N GLN A 112 4.02 -7.12 3.45
CA GLN A 112 4.59 -7.75 2.24
C GLN A 112 4.33 -6.94 0.96
N VAL A 113 3.15 -6.33 0.81
CA VAL A 113 2.86 -5.47 -0.35
C VAL A 113 3.69 -4.19 -0.30
N SER A 114 3.95 -3.66 0.88
CA SER A 114 4.72 -2.42 1.05
C SER A 114 6.22 -2.56 0.74
N GLU A 115 6.74 -3.77 0.54
CA GLU A 115 8.16 -4.02 0.27
C GLU A 115 8.61 -3.65 -1.16
N ASP A 116 7.66 -3.37 -2.08
CA ASP A 116 7.92 -3.07 -3.50
C ASP A 116 8.70 -1.77 -3.73
N ARG A 117 8.83 -0.89 -2.74
CA ARG A 117 9.45 0.45 -2.89
C ARG A 117 8.82 1.30 -4.01
N ILE A 118 7.52 1.16 -4.22
CA ILE A 118 6.71 2.02 -5.11
C ILE A 118 5.56 2.58 -4.27
N MET A 119 5.23 3.86 -4.45
CA MET A 119 4.28 4.56 -3.58
C MET A 119 2.89 3.92 -3.63
N ILE A 120 2.45 3.48 -4.80
CA ILE A 120 1.15 2.80 -4.93
C ILE A 120 1.11 1.50 -4.11
N SER A 121 2.21 0.76 -4.03
CA SER A 121 2.30 -0.45 -3.21
C SER A 121 2.20 -0.11 -1.71
N SER A 122 2.89 0.95 -1.25
CA SER A 122 2.73 1.46 0.12
C SER A 122 1.28 1.83 0.44
N LEU A 123 0.58 2.54 -0.47
CA LEU A 123 -0.82 2.90 -0.30
C LEU A 123 -1.76 1.70 -0.30
N VAL A 124 -1.44 0.65 -1.06
CA VAL A 124 -2.19 -0.61 -1.04
C VAL A 124 -1.96 -1.36 0.26
N GLY A 125 -0.72 -1.45 0.75
CA GLY A 125 -0.40 -2.01 2.06
C GLY A 125 -1.18 -1.33 3.18
N MET A 126 -1.22 0.01 3.17
CA MET A 126 -2.03 0.79 4.10
C MET A 126 -3.53 0.47 4.03
N ALA A 127 -4.09 0.35 2.82
CA ALA A 127 -5.49 0.02 2.65
C ALA A 127 -5.82 -1.38 3.20
N ILE A 128 -4.92 -2.36 3.00
CA ILE A 128 -5.05 -3.72 3.56
C ILE A 128 -4.95 -3.67 5.09
N ALA A 129 -4.01 -2.89 5.63
CA ALA A 129 -3.87 -2.68 7.07
C ALA A 129 -5.11 -2.04 7.71
N ASN A 130 -5.73 -1.05 7.06
CA ASN A 130 -6.96 -0.42 7.55
C ASN A 130 -8.12 -1.42 7.58
N LEU A 131 -8.25 -2.29 6.57
CA LEU A 131 -9.18 -3.42 6.62
C LEU A 131 -8.91 -4.33 7.83
N GLY A 132 -7.63 -4.60 8.11
CA GLY A 132 -7.21 -5.33 9.32
C GLY A 132 -7.63 -4.62 10.61
N ASN A 133 -7.53 -3.29 10.67
CA ASN A 133 -7.93 -2.50 11.83
C ASN A 133 -9.44 -2.58 12.07
N GLU A 134 -10.23 -2.38 11.02
CA GLU A 134 -11.69 -2.49 11.07
C GLU A 134 -12.12 -3.88 11.55
N LEU A 135 -11.53 -4.93 10.95
CA LEU A 135 -11.76 -6.31 11.35
C LEU A 135 -11.42 -6.55 12.83
N THR A 136 -10.23 -6.14 13.25
CA THR A 136 -9.76 -6.39 14.62
C THR A 136 -10.62 -5.65 15.64
N ILE A 137 -11.02 -4.42 15.35
CA ILE A 137 -11.94 -3.64 16.21
C ILE A 137 -13.27 -4.39 16.35
N GLN A 138 -13.84 -4.88 15.26
CA GLN A 138 -15.08 -5.65 15.29
C GLN A 138 -14.93 -6.92 16.15
N LEU A 139 -13.84 -7.69 15.96
CA LEU A 139 -13.59 -8.90 16.75
C LEU A 139 -13.39 -8.60 18.25
N ILE A 140 -12.84 -7.43 18.61
CA ILE A 140 -12.77 -6.97 20.00
C ILE A 140 -14.17 -6.66 20.54
N GLU A 141 -14.98 -5.91 19.79
CA GLU A 141 -16.30 -5.46 20.22
C GLU A 141 -17.30 -6.62 20.38
N GLU A 142 -17.15 -7.66 19.58
CA GLU A 142 -17.93 -8.90 19.67
C GLU A 142 -17.43 -9.84 20.79
N GLY A 143 -16.28 -9.55 21.40
CA GLY A 143 -15.65 -10.41 22.43
C GLY A 143 -15.03 -11.69 21.86
N THR A 144 -14.73 -11.72 20.56
CA THR A 144 -14.14 -12.86 19.85
C THR A 144 -12.65 -12.98 20.15
N LEU A 145 -11.92 -11.86 20.31
CA LEU A 145 -10.49 -11.90 20.64
C LEU A 145 -10.24 -12.12 22.13
N ASP A 146 -9.67 -13.27 22.46
CA ASP A 146 -9.10 -13.55 23.78
C ASP A 146 -7.65 -13.06 23.88
N ALA A 147 -7.00 -13.29 25.03
CA ALA A 147 -5.63 -12.83 25.28
C ALA A 147 -4.61 -13.42 24.28
N ASP A 148 -4.76 -14.69 23.90
CA ASP A 148 -3.87 -15.37 22.95
C ASP A 148 -4.07 -14.81 21.53
N GLY A 149 -5.33 -14.62 21.12
CA GLY A 149 -5.67 -13.99 19.85
C GLY A 149 -5.18 -12.54 19.76
N ALA A 150 -5.35 -11.75 20.82
CA ALA A 150 -4.86 -10.38 20.89
C ALA A 150 -3.32 -10.32 20.77
N ALA A 151 -2.60 -11.22 21.46
CA ALA A 151 -1.15 -11.31 21.38
C ALA A 151 -0.67 -11.70 19.96
N MET A 152 -1.41 -12.57 19.28
CA MET A 152 -1.11 -12.97 17.90
C MET A 152 -1.24 -11.78 16.93
N VAL A 153 -2.37 -11.07 16.97
CA VAL A 153 -2.58 -9.89 16.12
C VAL A 153 -1.56 -8.79 16.44
N LEU A 154 -1.27 -8.56 17.73
CA LEU A 154 -0.27 -7.58 18.16
C LEU A 154 1.13 -7.92 17.63
N THR A 155 1.49 -9.21 17.60
CA THR A 155 2.76 -9.68 17.03
C THR A 155 2.84 -9.38 15.53
N ALA A 156 1.76 -9.62 14.77
CA ALA A 156 1.71 -9.29 13.34
C ALA A 156 1.81 -7.78 13.09
N ILE A 157 1.11 -6.97 13.88
CA ILE A 157 1.18 -5.50 13.83
C ILE A 157 2.61 -5.01 14.12
N ARG A 158 3.28 -5.60 15.12
CA ARG A 158 4.64 -5.20 15.56
C ARG A 158 5.78 -5.78 14.73
N GLY A 159 5.51 -6.75 13.85
CA GLY A 159 6.52 -7.39 13.03
C GLY A 159 7.18 -6.45 12.02
N GLY A 160 6.48 -5.37 11.62
CA GLY A 160 7.02 -4.33 10.75
C GLY A 160 7.73 -3.20 11.50
N ASP A 161 8.52 -2.40 10.78
CA ASP A 161 9.09 -1.15 11.29
C ASP A 161 7.96 -0.23 11.79
N SER A 162 8.01 0.21 13.05
CA SER A 162 6.99 1.09 13.61
C SER A 162 7.00 2.49 12.99
N ASP A 163 8.17 2.94 12.52
CA ASP A 163 8.37 4.31 12.06
C ASP A 163 8.03 4.47 10.57
N ASP A 164 8.24 3.43 9.76
CA ASP A 164 7.86 3.38 8.35
C ASP A 164 7.25 2.03 7.94
N ARG A 165 6.19 1.62 8.63
CA ARG A 165 5.52 0.32 8.42
C ARG A 165 5.19 -0.01 6.97
N PHE A 166 4.85 1.01 6.19
CA PHE A 166 4.41 0.84 4.82
C PHE A 166 5.49 1.18 3.79
N GLY A 167 6.74 1.33 4.24
CA GLY A 167 7.90 1.55 3.37
C GLY A 167 7.76 2.81 2.52
N ILE A 168 7.08 3.86 3.01
CA ILE A 168 6.82 5.06 2.22
C ILE A 168 8.13 5.81 1.97
N ARG A 169 9.05 5.82 2.94
CA ARG A 169 10.38 6.40 2.77
C ARG A 169 11.13 5.70 1.65
N ASP A 170 11.12 4.37 1.68
CA ASP A 170 11.78 3.56 0.65
C ASP A 170 11.07 3.70 -0.70
N ALA A 171 9.75 3.87 -0.74
CA ALA A 171 9.00 4.18 -1.94
C ALA A 171 9.35 5.55 -2.54
N ILE A 172 9.53 6.58 -1.71
CA ILE A 172 10.01 7.90 -2.15
C ILE A 172 11.37 7.75 -2.83
N VAL A 173 12.30 7.01 -2.23
CA VAL A 173 13.63 6.77 -2.82
C VAL A 173 13.52 5.93 -4.11
N GLY A 174 12.73 4.86 -4.08
CA GLY A 174 12.53 3.94 -5.17
C GLY A 174 11.96 4.62 -6.42
N GLU A 175 10.87 5.38 -6.28
CA GLU A 175 10.24 6.10 -7.38
C GLU A 175 11.12 7.20 -7.94
N TRP A 176 11.82 7.96 -7.09
CA TRP A 176 12.78 8.96 -7.56
C TRP A 176 13.84 8.33 -8.46
N ARG A 177 14.43 7.22 -8.01
CA ARG A 177 15.47 6.52 -8.76
C ARG A 177 14.92 5.95 -10.05
N MET A 178 13.81 5.23 -9.97
CA MET A 178 13.12 4.60 -11.09
C MET A 178 12.79 5.61 -12.19
N ILE A 179 12.12 6.71 -11.84
CA ILE A 179 11.72 7.74 -12.81
C ILE A 179 12.95 8.44 -13.39
N SER A 180 13.95 8.77 -12.57
CA SER A 180 15.16 9.44 -13.04
C SER A 180 15.95 8.57 -14.02
N GLU A 181 16.12 7.28 -13.72
CA GLU A 181 16.80 6.32 -14.60
C GLU A 181 16.01 6.14 -15.90
N TYR A 182 14.69 5.97 -15.82
CA TYR A 182 13.79 5.84 -16.97
C TYR A 182 13.82 7.07 -17.90
N LEU A 183 13.82 8.28 -17.33
CA LEU A 183 13.92 9.51 -18.10
C LEU A 183 15.25 9.63 -18.85
N VAL A 184 16.35 9.21 -18.22
CA VAL A 184 17.68 9.23 -18.85
C VAL A 184 17.75 8.23 -20.01
N SER A 185 17.28 7.01 -19.80
CA SER A 185 17.38 5.92 -20.77
C SER A 185 16.39 6.06 -21.93
N SER A 186 15.15 6.44 -21.64
CA SER A 186 14.02 6.19 -22.54
C SER A 186 13.47 7.46 -23.20
N ALA A 187 13.72 8.65 -22.62
CA ALA A 187 13.17 9.89 -23.19
C ALA A 187 13.68 10.13 -24.62
N PRO A 188 12.79 10.43 -25.59
CA PRO A 188 13.18 10.78 -26.95
C PRO A 188 13.86 12.15 -27.00
N ASP A 189 14.72 12.40 -27.99
CA ASP A 189 15.46 13.67 -28.08
C ASP A 189 14.53 14.88 -28.30
N ILE A 190 13.47 14.70 -29.08
CA ILE A 190 12.45 15.70 -29.42
C ILE A 190 11.13 15.28 -28.78
N ASP A 191 10.34 16.25 -28.30
CA ASP A 191 9.02 16.02 -27.70
C ASP A 191 9.04 15.18 -26.41
N ALA A 192 10.19 15.16 -25.71
CA ALA A 192 10.40 14.40 -24.48
C ALA A 192 9.37 14.72 -23.39
N GLY A 193 8.99 15.99 -23.26
CA GLY A 193 8.01 16.43 -22.28
C GLY A 193 6.61 15.88 -22.54
N ASN A 194 6.15 15.91 -23.79
CA ASN A 194 4.85 15.34 -24.17
C ASN A 194 4.84 13.81 -24.03
N TRP A 195 5.93 13.14 -24.43
CA TRP A 195 6.12 11.71 -24.19
C TRP A 195 6.00 11.37 -22.70
N LEU A 196 6.68 12.11 -21.83
CA LEU A 196 6.62 11.88 -20.38
C LEU A 196 5.20 12.01 -19.84
N LEU A 197 4.49 13.08 -20.19
CA LEU A 197 3.12 13.30 -19.73
C LEU A 197 2.19 12.18 -20.20
N GLN A 198 2.36 11.66 -21.43
CA GLN A 198 1.60 10.51 -21.92
C GLN A 198 1.93 9.23 -21.15
N THR A 199 3.22 8.95 -20.90
CA THR A 199 3.64 7.79 -20.11
C THR A 199 3.10 7.85 -18.68
N MET A 200 3.05 9.04 -18.07
CA MET A 200 2.44 9.26 -16.75
C MET A 200 0.90 9.35 -16.81
N GLN A 201 0.29 9.19 -17.98
CA GLN A 201 -1.16 9.31 -18.21
C GLN A 201 -1.75 10.65 -17.72
N MET A 202 -1.02 11.74 -17.94
CA MET A 202 -1.39 13.09 -17.52
C MET A 202 -1.91 13.93 -18.68
N ASP A 203 -3.01 14.65 -18.43
CA ASP A 203 -3.60 15.56 -19.40
C ASP A 203 -2.79 16.87 -19.54
N ILE A 204 -2.82 17.45 -20.75
CA ILE A 204 -2.16 18.73 -21.07
C ILE A 204 -3.20 19.85 -21.10
N ASP A 205 -3.74 20.18 -19.93
CA ASP A 205 -4.87 21.11 -19.78
C ASP A 205 -4.45 22.46 -19.18
N ASP A 206 -3.55 22.46 -18.20
CA ASP A 206 -3.09 23.65 -17.50
C ASP A 206 -1.78 24.27 -18.04
N LYS A 207 -1.34 25.38 -17.43
CA LYS A 207 -0.15 26.13 -17.87
C LYS A 207 1.15 25.35 -17.65
N VAL A 208 1.27 24.64 -16.54
CA VAL A 208 2.46 23.90 -16.13
C VAL A 208 2.60 22.64 -16.97
N THR A 209 1.53 21.87 -17.17
CA THR A 209 1.56 20.69 -18.06
C THR A 209 1.88 21.08 -19.50
N LYS A 210 1.37 22.22 -20.00
CA LYS A 210 1.77 22.77 -21.30
C LYS A 210 3.24 23.18 -21.37
N GLN A 211 3.80 23.70 -20.27
CA GLN A 211 5.22 24.04 -20.21
C GLN A 211 6.10 22.78 -20.24
N VAL A 212 5.74 21.75 -19.47
CA VAL A 212 6.44 20.46 -19.49
C VAL A 212 6.35 19.82 -20.88
N ALA A 213 5.16 19.81 -21.50
CA ALA A 213 4.95 19.22 -22.83
C ALA A 213 5.89 19.77 -23.91
N GLN A 214 6.35 21.03 -23.79
CA GLN A 214 7.24 21.68 -24.74
C GLN A 214 8.73 21.36 -24.54
N MET A 215 9.09 20.60 -23.51
CA MET A 215 10.48 20.29 -23.21
C MET A 215 11.05 19.25 -24.18
N ASP A 216 12.24 19.54 -24.71
CA ASP A 216 13.11 18.52 -25.30
C ASP A 216 13.81 17.71 -24.20
N LYS A 217 14.57 16.67 -24.61
CA LYS A 217 15.28 15.81 -23.65
C LYS A 217 16.23 16.59 -22.75
N GLN A 218 16.97 17.56 -23.30
CA GLN A 218 17.94 18.30 -22.51
C GLN A 218 17.28 19.23 -21.49
N ALA A 219 16.16 19.86 -21.85
CA ALA A 219 15.34 20.64 -20.94
C ALA A 219 14.81 19.77 -19.82
N LEU A 220 14.26 18.60 -20.14
CA LEU A 220 13.75 17.66 -19.14
C LEU A 220 14.85 17.16 -18.18
N LEU A 221 16.03 16.83 -18.71
CA LEU A 221 17.17 16.40 -17.88
C LEU A 221 17.70 17.52 -16.97
N ARG A 222 17.54 18.80 -17.34
CA ARG A 222 17.88 19.92 -16.44
C ARG A 222 16.90 20.01 -15.27
N GLU A 223 15.63 19.67 -15.48
CA GLU A 223 14.61 19.67 -14.42
C GLU A 223 14.85 18.56 -13.38
N LEU A 224 15.60 17.50 -13.69
CA LEU A 224 15.97 16.46 -12.73
C LEU A 224 16.73 17.01 -11.50
N GLY A 225 17.41 18.14 -11.64
CA GLY A 225 18.06 18.81 -10.51
C GLY A 225 17.05 19.34 -9.49
N GLY A 226 15.98 20.00 -9.96
CA GLY A 226 14.89 20.48 -9.11
C GLY A 226 14.12 19.32 -8.47
N TRP A 227 13.85 18.28 -9.25
CA TRP A 227 13.23 17.05 -8.77
C TRP A 227 14.07 16.38 -7.67
N SER A 228 15.39 16.25 -7.86
CA SER A 228 16.28 15.65 -6.85
C SER A 228 16.33 16.47 -5.57
N ALA A 229 16.31 17.81 -5.67
CA ALA A 229 16.24 18.69 -4.51
C ALA A 229 14.91 18.50 -3.75
N PHE A 230 13.79 18.38 -4.46
CA PHE A 230 12.49 18.12 -3.84
C PHE A 230 12.48 16.80 -3.06
N TYR A 231 12.95 15.69 -3.64
CA TYR A 231 13.01 14.41 -2.95
C TYR A 231 13.97 14.45 -1.74
N GLY A 232 15.08 15.17 -1.85
CA GLY A 232 15.99 15.41 -0.72
C GLY A 232 15.30 16.14 0.44
N ASP A 233 14.56 17.21 0.15
CA ASP A 233 13.79 17.96 1.15
C ASP A 233 12.68 17.09 1.76
N MET A 234 11.94 16.33 0.93
CA MET A 234 10.90 15.39 1.38
C MET A 234 11.45 14.33 2.32
N LEU A 235 12.58 13.70 1.99
CA LEU A 235 13.21 12.69 2.85
C LEU A 235 13.71 13.29 4.17
N SER A 236 14.33 14.48 4.11
CA SER A 236 14.79 15.17 5.32
C SER A 236 13.64 15.48 6.28
N VAL A 237 12.47 15.84 5.74
CA VAL A 237 11.29 16.14 6.55
C VAL A 237 10.56 14.86 6.98
N TRP A 238 10.55 13.82 6.15
CA TRP A 238 10.04 12.51 6.53
C TRP A 238 10.75 11.98 7.77
N ASP A 239 12.08 12.02 7.76
CA ASP A 239 12.94 11.54 8.84
C ASP A 239 12.78 12.38 10.13
N SER A 240 12.31 13.63 10.04
CA SER A 240 12.03 14.46 11.22
C SER A 240 10.64 14.25 11.82
N GLY A 241 9.70 13.70 11.04
CA GLY A 241 8.28 13.57 11.42
C GLY A 241 7.52 14.90 11.53
N ASP A 242 8.08 16.02 11.06
CA ASP A 242 7.47 17.35 11.15
C ASP A 242 6.44 17.60 10.04
N LEU A 243 5.16 17.53 10.40
CA LEU A 243 4.04 17.72 9.46
C LEU A 243 4.01 19.13 8.85
N ASP A 244 4.39 20.15 9.62
CA ASP A 244 4.32 21.53 9.17
C ASP A 244 5.48 21.84 8.22
N ALA A 245 6.66 21.29 8.49
CA ALA A 245 7.75 21.30 7.52
C ALA A 245 7.36 20.59 6.21
N MET A 246 6.59 19.50 6.29
CA MET A 246 6.18 18.75 5.09
C MET A 246 5.24 19.59 4.22
N ARG A 247 4.25 20.23 4.86
CA ARG A 247 3.36 21.18 4.19
C ARG A 247 4.14 22.32 3.54
N GLN A 248 5.18 22.84 4.19
CA GLN A 248 6.04 23.88 3.61
C GLN A 248 6.77 23.40 2.36
N VAL A 249 7.30 22.17 2.32
CA VAL A 249 7.90 21.61 1.10
C VAL A 249 6.86 21.52 -0.02
N VAL A 250 5.63 21.11 0.29
CA VAL A 250 4.53 21.04 -0.69
C VAL A 250 4.11 22.42 -1.20
N GLU A 251 4.07 23.44 -0.34
CA GLU A 251 3.79 24.82 -0.79
C GLU A 251 4.91 25.35 -1.70
N ARG A 252 6.19 25.07 -1.37
CA ARG A 252 7.32 25.40 -2.24
C ARG A 252 7.24 24.74 -3.61
N VAL A 253 6.69 23.51 -3.70
CA VAL A 253 6.38 22.90 -5.00
C VAL A 253 5.36 23.75 -5.76
N LYS A 254 4.25 24.15 -5.14
CA LYS A 254 3.21 24.98 -5.80
C LYS A 254 3.76 26.33 -6.27
N ASP A 255 4.68 26.92 -5.51
CA ASP A 255 5.37 28.17 -5.86
C ASP A 255 6.40 28.00 -6.99
N GLY A 256 6.74 26.76 -7.35
CA GLY A 256 7.65 26.43 -8.45
C GLY A 256 9.12 26.40 -8.07
N ASP A 257 9.46 26.35 -6.78
CA ASP A 257 10.84 26.32 -6.29
C ASP A 257 11.66 25.15 -6.85
N PHE A 258 10.99 24.05 -7.18
CA PHE A 258 11.59 22.81 -7.68
C PHE A 258 11.38 22.57 -9.17
N GLY A 259 10.86 23.57 -9.90
CA GLY A 259 10.62 23.50 -11.34
C GLY A 259 9.27 22.90 -11.74
N PRO A 260 8.83 23.14 -12.99
CA PRO A 260 7.55 22.69 -13.54
C PRO A 260 7.36 21.18 -13.52
N LEU A 261 8.42 20.39 -13.71
CA LEU A 261 8.33 18.93 -13.71
C LEU A 261 7.90 18.41 -12.32
N THR A 262 8.45 19.00 -11.25
CA THR A 262 8.12 18.63 -9.87
C THR A 262 6.68 18.98 -9.51
N ILE A 263 6.17 20.14 -9.97
CA ILE A 263 4.76 20.55 -9.76
C ILE A 263 3.79 19.47 -10.25
N VAL A 264 4.09 18.89 -11.40
CA VAL A 264 3.26 17.88 -12.06
C VAL A 264 3.25 16.56 -11.27
N ALA A 265 4.42 16.13 -10.77
CA ALA A 265 4.56 14.80 -10.17
C ALA A 265 4.33 14.72 -8.65
N ALA A 266 4.60 15.79 -7.90
CA ALA A 266 4.58 15.77 -6.44
C ALA A 266 3.22 15.57 -5.72
N PRO A 267 2.03 15.94 -6.27
CA PRO A 267 0.78 15.94 -5.50
C PRO A 267 0.36 14.61 -4.87
N SER A 268 0.81 13.47 -5.40
CA SER A 268 0.53 12.14 -4.83
C SER A 268 1.18 11.94 -3.45
N LEU A 269 2.38 12.49 -3.24
CA LEU A 269 3.18 12.28 -2.03
C LEU A 269 2.56 12.93 -0.78
N THR A 270 1.97 14.12 -0.92
CA THR A 270 1.29 14.81 0.19
C THR A 270 0.15 13.98 0.75
N ARG A 271 -0.67 13.39 -0.14
CA ARG A 271 -1.79 12.55 0.27
C ARG A 271 -1.32 11.26 0.93
N ALA A 272 -0.23 10.69 0.46
CA ALA A 272 0.37 9.50 1.07
C ALA A 272 0.83 9.79 2.50
N PHE A 273 1.46 10.94 2.73
CA PHE A 273 1.88 11.36 4.06
C PHE A 273 0.72 11.57 5.03
N ASP A 274 -0.31 12.34 4.64
CA ASP A 274 -1.51 12.55 5.47
C ASP A 274 -2.21 11.22 5.79
N SER A 275 -2.22 10.29 4.84
CA SER A 275 -2.74 8.95 5.07
C SER A 275 -1.88 8.17 6.06
N ASN A 276 -0.56 8.27 6.00
CA ASN A 276 0.37 7.55 6.88
C ASN A 276 0.21 8.00 8.33
N GLN A 277 0.07 9.31 8.55
CA GLN A 277 -0.09 9.87 9.89
C GLN A 277 -1.38 9.41 10.55
N ARG A 278 -2.49 9.44 9.81
CA ARG A 278 -3.77 8.88 10.28
C ARG A 278 -3.63 7.40 10.62
N SER A 279 -3.02 6.63 9.73
CA SER A 279 -2.79 5.20 9.99
C SER A 279 -1.94 4.97 11.25
N LYS A 280 -0.90 5.77 11.50
CA LYS A 280 -0.09 5.68 12.74
C LYS A 280 -0.92 5.93 14.01
N GLU A 281 -1.83 6.90 13.98
CA GLU A 281 -2.73 7.18 15.10
C GLU A 281 -3.71 6.03 15.33
N ASP A 282 -4.33 5.54 14.25
CA ASP A 282 -5.27 4.40 14.31
C ASP A 282 -4.59 3.14 14.87
N PHE A 283 -3.36 2.84 14.42
CA PHE A 283 -2.59 1.73 14.92
C PHE A 283 -2.20 1.88 16.39
N ARG A 284 -1.83 3.10 16.83
CA ARG A 284 -1.52 3.34 18.23
C ARG A 284 -2.72 3.03 19.12
N ALA A 285 -3.90 3.55 18.75
CA ALA A 285 -5.13 3.30 19.48
C ALA A 285 -5.51 1.81 19.48
N LEU A 286 -5.33 1.11 18.36
CA LEU A 286 -5.61 -0.33 18.29
C LEU A 286 -4.62 -1.15 19.14
N ILE A 287 -3.33 -0.82 19.12
CA ILE A 287 -2.31 -1.48 19.94
C ILE A 287 -2.65 -1.35 21.42
N GLU A 288 -3.02 -0.16 21.89
CA GLU A 288 -3.43 0.08 23.27
C GLU A 288 -4.60 -0.84 23.67
N ARG A 289 -5.63 -0.95 22.82
CA ARG A 289 -6.77 -1.85 23.06
C ARG A 289 -6.37 -3.32 23.11
N LEU A 290 -5.48 -3.78 22.22
CA LEU A 290 -5.00 -5.15 22.20
C LEU A 290 -4.17 -5.49 23.45
N GLU A 291 -3.37 -4.54 23.95
CA GLU A 291 -2.61 -4.71 25.18
C GLU A 291 -3.49 -4.82 26.44
N GLU A 292 -4.61 -4.09 26.48
CA GLU A 292 -5.59 -4.20 27.57
C GLU A 292 -6.26 -5.58 27.64
N ILE A 293 -6.42 -6.27 26.51
CA ILE A 293 -6.98 -7.62 26.45
C ILE A 293 -5.97 -8.68 26.94
N GLY A 294 -4.68 -8.45 26.67
CA GLY A 294 -3.61 -9.40 27.00
C GLY A 294 -3.06 -9.29 28.44
N GLY A 295 -3.29 -8.18 29.14
CA GLY A 295 -2.77 -7.90 30.50
C GLY A 295 -3.67 -8.34 31.63
#